data_AF-A0A8W8HT49-F1
#
_entry.id   AF-A0A8W8HT49-F1
#
_cell.length_a   1.000
_cell.length_b   1.000
_cell.length_c   1.000
_cell.angle_alpha   90.00
_cell.angle_beta   90.00
_cell.angle_gamma   90.00
#
_symmetry.space_group_name_H-M   'P 1'
#
loop_
_entity.id
_entity.type
_entity.pdbx_description
1 polymer ?
#
loop_
_entity_poly.entity_id
_entity_poly.type
_entity_poly.pdbx_seq_one_letter_code
_entity_poly.pdbx_strand_id
1 'polypeptide(L)'
;TVWIPFVNTNKQNGCMEVVPKGHLSGKVAVHQCCAGDTWYIMLEEDEMKKRLGCSTKDAVVCEIPYGGFLLFNNFIPHRSLDNKSDHIRWSVDLRFKVPGENNGMFGLKPDVIMRTKENPNMEIDWETFDSLNRTELQIKSVKDIVDIKADQEFDATVQGPWMRKWEITHINTHVKKHQQQEKAKGK
;
A
#
# COMPACT_ATOMS: atom_id res chain seq x y z
N THR A 1 -0.30 -2.34 -10.91
CA THR A 1 -1.19 -2.96 -9.93
C THR A 1 -2.37 -3.58 -10.63
N VAL A 2 -2.75 -4.80 -10.26
CA VAL A 2 -4.01 -5.45 -10.61
C VAL A 2 -4.86 -5.46 -9.35
N TRP A 3 -6.00 -4.77 -9.35
CA TRP A 3 -6.95 -4.78 -8.24
C TRP A 3 -8.17 -5.63 -8.63
N ILE A 4 -8.48 -6.63 -7.82
CA ILE A 4 -9.49 -7.66 -8.12
C ILE A 4 -10.50 -7.67 -6.97
N PRO A 5 -11.75 -7.25 -7.19
CA PRO A 5 -12.80 -7.41 -6.20
C PRO A 5 -13.38 -8.82 -6.23
N PHE A 6 -13.76 -9.34 -5.06
CA PHE A 6 -14.48 -10.62 -4.91
C PHE A 6 -15.99 -10.45 -4.76
N VAL A 7 -16.48 -9.23 -5.00
CA VAL A 7 -17.88 -8.84 -5.04
C VAL A 7 -18.07 -7.83 -6.18
N ASN A 8 -19.31 -7.51 -6.55
CA ASN A 8 -19.55 -6.32 -7.36
C ASN A 8 -19.09 -5.09 -6.57
N THR A 9 -18.36 -4.18 -7.20
CA THR A 9 -17.90 -2.95 -6.55
C THR A 9 -18.41 -1.74 -7.29
N ASN A 10 -18.96 -0.81 -6.52
CA ASN A 10 -19.57 0.41 -7.02
C ASN A 10 -19.29 1.57 -6.03
N LYS A 11 -19.80 2.75 -6.35
CA LYS A 11 -19.64 3.93 -5.48
C LYS A 11 -20.19 3.73 -4.07
N GLN A 12 -21.25 2.93 -3.90
CA GLN A 12 -21.92 2.72 -2.60
C GLN A 12 -21.08 1.85 -1.67
N ASN A 13 -20.48 0.77 -2.18
CA ASN A 13 -19.69 -0.15 -1.37
C ASN A 13 -18.18 0.09 -1.41
N GLY A 14 -17.78 1.27 -1.91
CA GLY A 14 -16.42 1.76 -1.78
C GLY A 14 -15.47 1.26 -2.88
N CYS A 15 -15.87 1.27 -4.15
CA CYS A 15 -14.95 0.91 -5.25
C CYS A 15 -13.73 1.85 -5.35
N MET A 16 -12.81 1.52 -6.25
CA MET A 16 -11.64 2.35 -6.51
C MET A 16 -12.03 3.64 -7.24
N GLU A 17 -11.32 4.72 -6.95
CA GLU A 17 -11.33 5.96 -7.71
C GLU A 17 -9.89 6.28 -8.12
N VAL A 18 -9.68 6.61 -9.39
CA VAL A 18 -8.35 6.92 -9.96
C VAL A 18 -8.37 8.30 -10.60
N VAL A 19 -7.23 8.97 -10.63
CA VAL A 19 -7.04 10.17 -11.46
C VAL A 19 -6.32 9.73 -12.74
N PRO A 20 -7.05 9.59 -13.87
CA PRO A 20 -6.46 9.14 -15.12
C PRO A 20 -5.31 10.04 -15.54
N LYS A 21 -4.32 9.46 -16.24
CA LYS A 21 -3.14 10.18 -16.76
C LYS A 21 -2.23 10.85 -15.71
N GLY A 22 -2.56 10.83 -14.41
CA GLY A 22 -1.68 11.39 -13.36
C GLY A 22 -0.29 10.73 -13.31
N HIS A 23 -0.21 9.47 -13.74
CA HIS A 23 1.05 8.72 -13.87
C HIS A 23 1.98 9.24 -14.99
N LEU A 24 1.47 10.01 -15.97
CA LEU A 24 2.26 10.46 -17.12
C LEU A 24 3.38 11.44 -16.75
N SER A 25 3.27 12.07 -15.58
CA SER A 25 4.34 12.92 -15.03
C SER A 25 5.63 12.13 -14.74
N GLY A 26 5.54 10.80 -14.55
CA GLY A 26 6.65 9.94 -14.13
C GLY A 26 7.14 10.25 -12.70
N LYS A 27 6.38 11.02 -11.93
CA LYS A 27 6.74 11.50 -10.59
C LYS A 27 5.85 10.89 -9.53
N VAL A 28 6.39 10.84 -8.31
CA VAL A 28 5.61 10.60 -7.10
C VAL A 28 5.35 11.95 -6.44
N ALA A 29 4.10 12.22 -6.08
CA ALA A 29 3.75 13.40 -5.30
C ALA A 29 4.11 13.21 -3.82
N VAL A 30 4.33 14.31 -3.11
CA VAL A 30 4.60 14.25 -1.67
C VAL A 30 3.30 13.86 -0.96
N HIS A 31 3.37 12.80 -0.17
CA HIS A 31 2.28 12.39 0.70
C HIS A 31 2.52 12.90 2.12
N GLN A 32 1.43 13.06 2.86
CA GLN A 32 1.43 13.29 4.29
C GLN A 32 1.00 12.01 5.00
N CYS A 33 1.44 11.81 6.24
CA CYS A 33 0.98 10.73 7.09
C CYS A 33 -0.12 11.21 8.03
N CYS A 34 -0.93 10.23 8.44
CA CYS A 34 -1.65 10.26 9.68
C CYS A 34 -2.78 11.29 9.61
N ALA A 35 -3.53 11.24 8.52
CA ALA A 35 -4.60 12.20 8.26
C ALA A 35 -5.80 11.96 9.19
N GLY A 36 -6.24 13.03 9.84
CA GLY A 36 -7.30 12.98 10.85
C GLY A 36 -6.95 11.99 11.97
N ASP A 37 -7.90 11.15 12.34
CA ASP A 37 -7.73 10.13 13.38
C ASP A 37 -7.17 8.80 12.85
N THR A 38 -6.69 8.76 11.61
CA THR A 38 -6.21 7.52 10.95
C THR A 38 -4.69 7.47 10.85
N TRP A 39 -4.14 6.29 10.53
CA TRP A 39 -2.73 6.11 10.15
C TRP A 39 -2.50 6.30 8.64
N TYR A 40 -3.54 6.62 7.87
CA TYR A 40 -3.47 6.66 6.41
C TYR A 40 -2.55 7.76 5.90
N ILE A 41 -1.97 7.50 4.72
CA ILE A 41 -1.28 8.51 3.95
C ILE A 41 -2.28 9.27 3.08
N MET A 42 -2.05 10.57 2.89
CA MET A 42 -2.88 11.44 2.08
C MET A 42 -2.04 12.20 1.06
N LEU A 43 -2.64 12.44 -0.09
CA LEU A 43 -2.12 13.32 -1.13
C LEU A 43 -3.05 14.51 -1.25
N GLU A 44 -2.57 15.68 -0.84
CA GLU A 44 -3.31 16.93 -0.95
C GLU A 44 -3.51 17.35 -2.41
N GLU A 45 -4.67 17.92 -2.72
CA GLU A 45 -5.04 18.26 -4.10
C GLU A 45 -4.08 19.28 -4.71
N ASP A 46 -3.61 20.26 -3.92
CA ASP A 46 -2.68 21.27 -4.42
C ASP A 46 -1.30 20.68 -4.76
N GLU A 47 -0.82 19.69 -3.98
CA GLU A 47 0.42 18.98 -4.31
C GLU A 47 0.23 18.08 -5.53
N MET A 48 -0.93 17.43 -5.66
CA MET A 48 -1.29 16.66 -6.86
C MET A 48 -1.25 17.54 -8.12
N LYS A 49 -1.89 18.72 -8.09
CA LYS A 49 -1.88 19.70 -9.19
C LYS A 49 -0.45 20.14 -9.52
N LYS A 50 0.30 20.53 -8.49
CA LYS A 50 1.66 21.06 -8.63
C LYS A 50 2.65 20.04 -9.18
N ARG A 51 2.62 18.79 -8.70
CA ARG A 51 3.61 17.76 -9.07
C ARG A 51 3.22 16.93 -10.27
N LEU A 52 1.94 16.59 -10.37
CA LEU A 52 1.45 15.61 -11.33
C LEU A 52 0.66 16.26 -12.47
N GLY A 53 0.24 17.53 -12.31
CA GLY A 53 -0.52 18.24 -13.33
C GLY A 53 -1.95 17.72 -13.51
N CYS A 54 -2.49 17.04 -12.48
CA CYS A 54 -3.86 16.53 -12.47
C CYS A 54 -4.59 16.93 -11.19
N SER A 55 -5.91 16.77 -11.17
CA SER A 55 -6.78 17.13 -10.04
C SER A 55 -7.77 16.02 -9.75
N THR A 56 -8.32 16.03 -8.53
CA THR A 56 -9.46 15.20 -8.14
C THR A 56 -10.71 15.46 -9.00
N LYS A 57 -10.81 16.59 -9.69
CA LYS A 57 -11.87 16.86 -10.67
C LYS A 57 -11.82 15.93 -11.88
N ASP A 58 -10.64 15.40 -12.20
CA ASP A 58 -10.44 14.45 -13.29
C ASP A 58 -10.69 13.00 -12.83
N ALA A 59 -11.04 12.79 -11.56
CA ALA A 59 -11.15 11.48 -10.97
C ALA A 59 -12.29 10.66 -11.60
N VAL A 60 -12.00 9.37 -11.83
CA VAL A 60 -12.93 8.40 -12.39
C VAL A 60 -13.17 7.30 -11.37
N VAL A 61 -14.45 7.14 -11.03
CA VAL A 61 -14.94 6.03 -10.21
C VAL A 61 -14.91 4.76 -11.05
N CYS A 62 -14.21 3.73 -10.57
CA CYS A 62 -14.01 2.47 -11.25
C CYS A 62 -14.92 1.40 -10.63
N GLU A 63 -16.17 1.36 -11.09
CA GLU A 63 -17.10 0.29 -10.72
C GLU A 63 -16.72 -0.99 -11.48
N ILE A 64 -16.61 -2.11 -10.77
CA ILE A 64 -16.12 -3.37 -11.31
C ILE A 64 -17.04 -4.50 -10.88
N PRO A 65 -17.68 -5.20 -11.83
CA PRO A 65 -18.51 -6.36 -11.52
C PRO A 65 -17.65 -7.53 -11.05
N TYR A 66 -18.26 -8.47 -10.33
CA TYR A 66 -17.64 -9.72 -9.92
C TYR A 66 -17.02 -10.44 -11.13
N GLY A 67 -15.78 -10.91 -10.97
CA GLY A 67 -14.98 -11.50 -12.06
C GLY A 67 -14.19 -10.49 -12.90
N GLY A 68 -14.42 -9.19 -12.72
CA GLY A 68 -13.61 -8.13 -13.33
C GLY A 68 -12.35 -7.77 -12.53
N PHE A 69 -11.51 -6.92 -13.10
CA PHE A 69 -10.34 -6.35 -12.40
C PHE A 69 -9.94 -4.99 -12.98
N LEU A 70 -9.24 -4.18 -12.19
CA LEU A 70 -8.61 -2.93 -12.62
C LEU A 70 -7.11 -3.14 -12.78
N LEU A 71 -6.57 -2.86 -13.97
CA LEU A 71 -5.12 -2.77 -14.19
C LEU A 71 -4.71 -1.30 -14.30
N PHE A 72 -3.76 -0.87 -13.48
CA PHE A 72 -3.26 0.51 -13.51
C PHE A 72 -1.77 0.61 -13.15
N ASN A 73 -1.15 1.70 -13.61
CA ASN A 73 0.27 1.99 -13.41
C ASN A 73 0.58 2.30 -11.93
N ASN A 74 1.80 2.00 -11.46
CA ASN A 74 2.23 2.24 -10.07
C ASN A 74 2.30 3.73 -9.68
N PHE A 75 2.37 4.65 -10.64
CA PHE A 75 2.34 6.09 -10.42
C PHE A 75 0.93 6.69 -10.51
N ILE A 76 -0.13 5.91 -10.75
CA ILE A 76 -1.49 6.46 -10.81
C ILE A 76 -1.93 6.93 -9.41
N PRO A 77 -2.36 8.19 -9.24
CA PRO A 77 -3.04 8.60 -8.02
C PRO A 77 -4.38 7.88 -7.93
N HIS A 78 -4.65 7.26 -6.79
CA HIS A 78 -5.86 6.47 -6.58
C HIS A 78 -6.22 6.42 -5.09
N ARG A 79 -7.49 6.11 -4.82
CA ARG A 79 -8.01 5.81 -3.48
C ARG A 79 -9.12 4.77 -3.57
N SER A 80 -9.42 4.11 -2.44
CA SER A 80 -10.74 3.48 -2.27
C SER A 80 -11.72 4.54 -1.75
N LEU A 81 -12.97 4.44 -2.17
CA LEU A 81 -14.06 5.19 -1.56
C LEU A 81 -14.54 4.50 -0.28
N ASP A 82 -15.23 5.24 0.59
CA ASP A 82 -15.84 4.67 1.80
C ASP A 82 -16.91 3.64 1.45
N ASN A 83 -16.91 2.53 2.19
CA ASN A 83 -18.00 1.56 2.11
C ASN A 83 -19.17 2.02 2.98
N LYS A 84 -20.27 2.43 2.35
CA LYS A 84 -21.51 2.87 3.01
C LYS A 84 -22.63 1.83 2.90
N SER A 85 -22.30 0.63 2.42
CA SER A 85 -23.24 -0.48 2.34
C SER A 85 -23.27 -1.27 3.66
N ASP A 86 -24.19 -2.23 3.73
CA ASP A 86 -24.40 -3.15 4.85
C ASP A 86 -23.59 -4.45 4.74
N HIS A 87 -22.69 -4.55 3.76
CA HIS A 87 -21.88 -5.74 3.50
C HIS A 87 -20.40 -5.39 3.35
N ILE A 88 -19.55 -6.40 3.57
CA ILE A 88 -18.10 -6.26 3.45
C ILE A 88 -17.69 -6.30 1.97
N ARG A 89 -16.85 -5.34 1.55
CA ARG A 89 -16.22 -5.31 0.22
C ARG A 89 -14.86 -6.00 0.24
N TRP A 90 -14.83 -7.27 -0.14
CA TRP A 90 -13.57 -8.03 -0.28
C TRP A 90 -12.88 -7.75 -1.61
N SER A 91 -11.58 -7.49 -1.57
CA SER A 91 -10.73 -7.28 -2.75
C SER A 91 -9.28 -7.66 -2.46
N VAL A 92 -8.53 -8.02 -3.49
CA VAL A 92 -7.08 -8.25 -3.44
C VAL A 92 -6.36 -7.37 -4.45
N ASP A 93 -5.12 -6.99 -4.15
CA ASP A 93 -4.26 -6.26 -5.07
C ASP A 93 -2.90 -6.94 -5.31
N LEU A 94 -2.61 -7.19 -6.59
CA LEU A 94 -1.39 -7.84 -7.05
C LEU A 94 -0.48 -6.82 -7.73
N ARG A 95 0.83 -6.95 -7.55
CA ARG A 95 1.82 -6.15 -8.27
C ARG A 95 2.77 -7.08 -9.00
N PHE A 96 2.93 -6.80 -10.29
CA PHE A 96 3.87 -7.49 -11.16
C PHE A 96 4.98 -6.52 -11.53
N LYS A 97 6.20 -7.04 -11.63
CA LYS A 97 7.36 -6.31 -12.12
C LYS A 97 8.18 -7.18 -13.07
N VAL A 98 9.11 -6.56 -13.77
CA VAL A 98 10.12 -7.29 -14.53
C VAL A 98 11.04 -8.03 -13.56
N PRO A 99 11.35 -9.33 -13.78
CA PRO A 99 12.35 -10.05 -12.99
C PRO A 99 13.71 -9.33 -12.98
N GLY A 100 14.46 -9.45 -11.88
CA GLY A 100 15.78 -8.80 -11.71
C GLY A 100 15.74 -7.34 -11.26
N GLU A 101 14.64 -6.62 -11.52
CA GLU A 101 14.44 -5.27 -10.96
C GLU A 101 14.26 -5.31 -9.43
N ASN A 102 14.49 -4.19 -8.76
CA ASN A 102 14.30 -4.10 -7.31
C ASN A 102 12.82 -4.36 -6.93
N ASN A 103 12.60 -5.28 -5.98
CA ASN A 103 11.26 -5.67 -5.51
C ASN A 103 10.80 -4.94 -4.24
N GLY A 104 11.62 -4.04 -3.70
CA GLY A 104 11.32 -3.30 -2.47
C GLY A 104 11.38 -4.17 -1.20
N MET A 105 11.81 -5.43 -1.30
CA MET A 105 11.98 -6.33 -0.15
C MET A 105 13.40 -6.27 0.41
N PHE A 106 14.31 -5.50 -0.18
CA PHE A 106 15.68 -5.28 0.30
C PHE A 106 16.45 -6.59 0.59
N GLY A 107 16.24 -7.61 -0.24
CA GLY A 107 16.87 -8.93 -0.11
C GLY A 107 16.23 -9.85 0.94
N LEU A 108 15.16 -9.43 1.63
CA LEU A 108 14.50 -10.24 2.65
C LEU A 108 13.69 -11.41 2.08
N LYS A 109 13.19 -11.29 0.86
CA LYS A 109 12.41 -12.35 0.20
C LYS A 109 12.60 -12.28 -1.32
N PRO A 110 12.79 -13.42 -2.00
CA PRO A 110 12.93 -13.48 -3.44
C PRO A 110 11.62 -13.15 -4.15
N ASP A 111 11.74 -12.85 -5.44
CA ASP A 111 10.59 -12.75 -6.33
C ASP A 111 10.03 -14.13 -6.65
N VAL A 112 8.71 -14.20 -6.89
CA VAL A 112 8.09 -15.38 -7.52
C VAL A 112 8.05 -15.14 -9.03
N ILE A 113 8.78 -15.96 -9.79
CA ILE A 113 8.79 -15.87 -11.24
C ILE A 113 7.54 -16.55 -11.80
N MET A 114 6.61 -15.74 -12.30
CA MET A 114 5.30 -16.22 -12.77
C MET A 114 5.29 -16.69 -14.23
N ARG A 115 6.27 -16.25 -15.04
CA ARG A 115 6.42 -16.64 -16.45
C ARG A 115 7.79 -16.25 -17.01
N THR A 116 8.27 -16.97 -18.02
CA THR A 116 9.44 -16.59 -18.84
C THR A 116 9.11 -16.74 -20.32
N LYS A 117 9.90 -16.08 -21.19
CA LYS A 117 9.74 -16.24 -22.65
C LYS A 117 10.41 -17.53 -23.12
N GLU A 118 11.50 -17.90 -22.46
CA GLU A 118 12.38 -19.02 -22.76
C GLU A 118 11.74 -20.37 -22.40
N ASN A 119 10.93 -20.39 -21.33
CA ASN A 119 10.17 -21.57 -20.91
C ASN A 119 8.71 -21.20 -20.57
N PRO A 120 7.80 -21.20 -21.56
CA PRO A 120 6.39 -20.92 -21.35
C PRO A 120 5.67 -21.90 -20.41
N ASN A 121 6.20 -23.11 -20.25
CA ASN A 121 5.63 -24.18 -19.41
C ASN A 121 6.41 -24.34 -18.11
N MET A 122 7.15 -23.32 -17.67
CA MET A 122 7.88 -23.39 -16.41
C MET A 122 6.92 -23.67 -15.24
N GLU A 123 7.40 -24.47 -14.31
CA GLU A 123 6.75 -24.62 -13.02
C GLU A 123 7.11 -23.43 -12.14
N ILE A 124 6.12 -22.91 -11.40
CA ILE A 124 6.33 -21.81 -10.48
C ILE A 124 6.95 -22.36 -9.20
N ASP A 125 8.11 -21.82 -8.83
CA ASP A 125 8.81 -22.19 -7.59
C ASP A 125 8.17 -21.49 -6.37
N TRP A 126 7.14 -22.15 -5.82
CA TRP A 126 6.51 -21.74 -4.58
C TRP A 126 7.33 -22.13 -3.35
N GLU A 127 8.09 -23.22 -3.41
CA GLU A 127 8.83 -23.77 -2.27
C GLU A 127 9.89 -22.79 -1.76
N THR A 128 10.68 -22.22 -2.67
CA THR A 128 11.68 -21.19 -2.31
C THR A 128 11.01 -19.99 -1.67
N PHE A 129 9.87 -19.55 -2.21
CA PHE A 129 9.14 -18.42 -1.64
C PHE A 129 8.60 -18.75 -0.25
N ASP A 130 7.94 -19.89 -0.06
CA ASP A 130 7.26 -20.27 1.18
C ASP A 130 8.22 -20.68 2.30
N SER A 131 9.43 -21.13 1.96
CA SER A 131 10.47 -21.48 2.94
C SER A 131 10.93 -20.31 3.82
N LEU A 132 10.62 -19.06 3.43
CA LEU A 132 11.06 -17.84 4.11
C LEU A 132 9.90 -17.14 4.82
N ASN A 133 9.91 -17.15 6.16
CA ASN A 133 9.01 -16.32 6.95
C ASN A 133 9.46 -14.85 6.90
N ARG A 134 8.82 -14.07 6.01
CA ARG A 134 9.13 -12.64 5.81
C ARG A 134 9.03 -11.85 7.11
N THR A 135 8.02 -12.13 7.93
CA THR A 135 7.75 -11.37 9.16
C THR A 135 8.92 -11.52 10.12
N GLU A 136 9.39 -12.75 10.35
CA GLU A 136 10.57 -13.00 11.19
C GLU A 136 11.83 -12.32 10.65
N LEU A 137 12.07 -12.43 9.33
CA LEU A 137 13.22 -11.79 8.68
C LEU A 137 13.17 -10.25 8.80
N GLN A 138 12.00 -9.67 8.59
CA GLN A 138 11.78 -8.23 8.71
C GLN A 138 12.01 -7.77 10.15
N ILE A 139 11.42 -8.45 11.13
CA ILE A 139 11.60 -8.17 12.57
C ILE A 139 13.10 -8.19 12.92
N LYS A 140 13.82 -9.22 12.50
CA LYS A 140 15.26 -9.35 12.73
C LYS A 140 16.06 -8.21 12.06
N SER A 141 15.67 -7.79 10.86
CA SER A 141 16.35 -6.72 10.12
C SER A 141 16.21 -5.33 10.75
N VAL A 142 15.15 -5.11 11.54
CA VAL A 142 14.88 -3.82 12.19
C VAL A 142 15.00 -3.87 13.71
N LYS A 143 15.50 -4.96 14.30
CA LYS A 143 15.58 -5.15 15.76
C LYS A 143 16.30 -4.01 16.49
N ASP A 144 17.34 -3.44 15.86
CA ASP A 144 18.14 -2.36 16.44
C ASP A 144 17.47 -0.98 16.19
N ILE A 145 16.43 -0.94 15.35
CA ILE A 145 15.70 0.26 14.94
C ILE A 145 14.34 0.34 15.65
N VAL A 146 13.62 -0.78 15.81
CA VAL A 146 12.26 -0.87 16.38
C VAL A 146 12.25 -1.88 17.52
N ASP A 147 11.71 -1.49 18.67
CA ASP A 147 11.49 -2.43 19.78
C ASP A 147 10.18 -3.14 19.49
N ILE A 148 10.28 -4.34 18.93
CA ILE A 148 9.13 -5.14 18.52
C ILE A 148 8.71 -5.96 19.73
N LYS A 149 7.94 -5.33 20.63
CA LYS A 149 7.19 -6.06 21.63
C LYS A 149 6.02 -6.75 20.94
N ALA A 150 5.64 -7.92 21.42
CA ALA A 150 4.36 -8.50 21.05
C ALA A 150 3.28 -7.46 21.36
N ASP A 151 2.48 -7.10 20.37
CA ASP A 151 1.34 -6.20 20.61
C ASP A 151 0.45 -6.84 21.67
N GLN A 152 -0.06 -6.00 22.56
CA GLN A 152 -1.05 -6.45 23.53
C GLN A 152 -2.27 -6.96 22.76
N GLU A 153 -2.96 -7.95 23.33
CA GLU A 153 -4.18 -8.49 22.73
C GLU A 153 -5.15 -7.34 22.39
N PHE A 154 -5.61 -7.28 21.14
CA PHE A 154 -6.52 -6.25 20.61
C PHE A 154 -5.98 -4.82 20.49
N ASP A 155 -4.68 -4.60 20.51
CA ASP A 155 -4.13 -3.29 20.19
C ASP A 155 -4.25 -2.97 18.69
N ALA A 156 -5.21 -2.10 18.34
CA ALA A 156 -5.47 -1.67 16.97
C ALA A 156 -4.55 -0.53 16.48
N THR A 157 -3.56 -0.13 17.28
CA THR A 157 -2.64 0.93 16.89
C THR A 157 -1.62 0.45 15.85
N VAL A 158 -1.60 1.13 14.71
CA VAL A 158 -0.64 0.93 13.62
C VAL A 158 0.46 2.00 13.69
N GLN A 159 1.72 1.58 13.88
CA GLN A 159 2.89 2.46 13.97
C GLN A 159 4.13 1.81 13.37
N GLY A 160 5.11 2.61 12.97
CA GLY A 160 6.43 2.10 12.59
C GLY A 160 7.36 3.16 11.99
N PRO A 161 8.61 2.79 11.67
CA PRO A 161 9.61 3.73 11.14
C PRO A 161 9.19 4.41 9.83
N TRP A 162 8.29 3.78 9.08
CA TRP A 162 7.75 4.34 7.85
C TRP A 162 7.00 5.67 8.09
N MET A 163 6.47 5.92 9.30
CA MET A 163 5.82 7.20 9.63
C MET A 163 6.77 8.39 9.51
N ARG A 164 8.09 8.17 9.64
CA ARG A 164 9.12 9.21 9.45
C ARG A 164 9.33 9.61 7.99
N LYS A 165 8.81 8.84 7.03
CA LYS A 165 8.98 9.12 5.59
C LYS A 165 8.14 10.31 5.13
N TRP A 166 7.09 10.65 5.87
CA TRP A 166 6.10 11.65 5.49
C TRP A 166 5.87 12.63 6.62
N GLU A 167 5.46 13.84 6.27
CA GLU A 167 5.05 14.85 7.25
C GLU A 167 3.82 14.36 8.02
N ILE A 168 3.89 14.37 9.35
CA ILE A 168 2.77 14.02 10.22
C ILE A 168 1.91 15.26 10.42
N THR A 169 0.65 15.22 9.99
CA THR A 169 -0.25 16.39 10.04
C THR A 169 -1.18 16.41 11.26
N HIS A 170 -1.46 15.26 11.87
CA HIS A 170 -2.34 15.16 13.03
C HIS A 170 -1.72 14.29 14.14
N ILE A 171 -2.00 14.64 15.40
CA ILE A 171 -1.55 13.86 16.56
C ILE A 171 -2.72 13.00 17.06
N ASN A 172 -2.78 11.76 16.60
CA ASN A 172 -3.78 10.76 16.99
C ASN A 172 -3.15 9.62 17.82
N THR A 173 -3.93 8.57 18.14
CA THR A 173 -3.46 7.44 18.98
C THR A 173 -2.24 6.72 18.37
N HIS A 174 -2.21 6.56 17.04
CA HIS A 174 -1.12 5.94 16.31
C HIS A 174 0.18 6.74 16.45
N VAL A 175 0.08 8.06 16.27
CA VAL A 175 1.22 8.97 16.39
C VAL A 175 1.73 9.04 17.83
N LYS A 176 0.83 9.08 18.82
CA LYS A 176 1.22 9.06 20.24
C LYS A 176 2.00 7.79 20.59
N LYS A 177 1.54 6.61 20.14
CA LYS A 177 2.27 5.36 20.36
C LYS A 177 3.60 5.34 19.62
N HIS A 178 3.65 5.85 18.39
CA HIS A 178 4.91 6.01 17.66
C HIS A 178 5.92 6.87 18.44
N GLN A 179 5.51 8.06 18.90
CA GLN A 179 6.38 8.97 19.67
C GLN A 179 6.85 8.36 21.00
N GLN A 180 6.01 7.57 21.67
CA GLN A 180 6.41 6.86 22.89
C GLN A 180 7.52 5.83 22.61
N GLN A 181 7.41 5.08 21.51
CA GLN A 181 8.44 4.12 21.09
C GLN A 181 9.76 4.81 20.71
N GLU A 182 9.69 5.97 20.07
CA GLU A 182 10.88 6.77 19.74
C GLU A 182 11.59 7.28 20.99
N LYS A 183 10.85 7.87 21.93
CA LYS A 183 11.41 8.37 23.21
C LYS A 183 12.07 7.27 24.03
N ALA A 184 11.47 6.07 24.07
CA ALA A 184 12.03 4.92 24.77
C ALA A 184 13.41 4.50 24.22
N LYS A 185 13.76 4.88 22.99
CA LYS A 185 15.04 4.61 22.34
C LYS A 185 16.05 5.75 22.48
N GLY A 186 15.72 6.81 23.23
CA GLY A 186 16.58 7.99 23.36
C GLY A 186 16.74 8.78 22.06
N LYS A 187 15.75 8.70 21.15
CA LYS A 187 15.68 9.49 19.92
C LYS A 187 14.61 10.57 20.01
#